data_AF-A0A3D1P7E5-F1
#
_entry.id   AF-A0A3D1P7E5-F1
#
_cell.length_a   1.000
_cell.length_b   1.000
_cell.length_c   1.000
_cell.angle_alpha   90.00
_cell.angle_beta   90.00
_cell.angle_gamma   90.00
#
_symmetry.space_group_name_H-M   'P 1'
#
loop_
_entity.id
_entity.type
_entity.pdbx_description
1 polymer ?
#
loop_
_entity_poly.entity_id
_entity_poly.type
_entity_poly.pdbx_seq_one_letter_code
_entity_poly.pdbx_strand_id
1 'polypeptide(L)'
;HYNGKDLTVVSSFEAVGQYSAGKIDEQELMEVERRACPGAGSCGGMYTANTMSSAFEAMGMSLPYSSTMAAEDAEKADSAEKSAFVLVDAIRNQLLPRQILTR
;
A
#
# COMPACT_ATOMS: atom_id res chain seq x y z
N HIS A 1 -2.37 6.53 15.23
CA HIS A 1 -2.22 6.18 16.66
C HIS A 1 -3.36 6.77 17.48
N TYR A 2 -3.85 6.02 18.47
CA TYR A 2 -4.87 6.48 19.43
C TYR A 2 -4.68 5.77 20.77
N ASN A 3 -4.75 6.51 21.89
CA ASN A 3 -4.59 5.96 23.25
C ASN A 3 -3.35 5.04 23.43
N GLY A 4 -2.21 5.41 22.84
CA GLY A 4 -0.97 4.63 22.91
C GLY A 4 -0.98 3.33 22.09
N LYS A 5 -2.02 3.11 21.27
CA LYS A 5 -2.11 1.98 20.34
C LYS A 5 -1.86 2.43 18.91
N ASP A 6 -1.18 1.56 18.18
CA ASP A 6 -1.04 1.68 16.74
C ASP A 6 -2.34 1.23 16.09
N LEU A 7 -2.86 2.08 15.20
CA LEU A 7 -4.09 1.81 14.48
C LEU A 7 -3.75 1.45 13.05
N THR A 8 -4.46 0.47 12.53
CA THR A 8 -4.43 0.09 11.13
C THR A 8 -5.86 0.04 10.60
N VAL A 9 -6.02 -0.19 9.30
CA VAL A 9 -7.35 -0.44 8.70
C VAL A 9 -8.08 -1.60 9.39
N VAL A 10 -7.36 -2.61 9.90
CA VAL A 10 -7.95 -3.73 10.65
C VAL A 10 -8.54 -3.28 11.98
N SER A 11 -7.93 -2.29 12.63
CA SER A 11 -8.45 -1.74 13.87
C SER A 11 -9.85 -1.15 13.68
N SER A 12 -10.18 -0.62 12.49
CA SER A 12 -11.55 -0.16 12.19
C SER A 12 -12.53 -1.33 12.11
N PHE A 13 -12.15 -2.44 11.47
CA PHE A 13 -13.00 -3.64 11.41
C PHE A 13 -13.20 -4.27 12.79
N GLU A 14 -12.14 -4.32 13.61
CA GLU A 14 -12.21 -4.81 14.98
C GLU A 14 -13.08 -3.90 15.88
N ALA A 15 -12.99 -2.58 15.71
CA ALA A 15 -13.80 -1.63 16.46
C ALA A 15 -15.30 -1.83 16.18
N VAL A 16 -15.71 -2.06 14.93
CA VAL A 16 -17.11 -2.38 14.59
C VAL A 16 -17.59 -3.64 15.33
N GLY A 17 -16.74 -4.67 15.41
CA GLY A 17 -17.03 -5.89 16.18
C GLY A 17 -17.13 -5.65 17.68
N GLN A 18 -16.25 -4.81 18.24
CA GLN A 18 -16.27 -4.44 19.65
C GLN A 18 -17.49 -3.60 20.02
N TYR A 19 -17.89 -2.67 19.15
CA TYR A 19 -19.10 -1.86 19.31
C TYR A 19 -20.35 -2.73 19.31
N SER A 20 -20.45 -3.66 18.34
CA SER A 20 -21.55 -4.63 18.26
C SER A 20 -21.64 -5.54 19.50
N ALA A 21 -20.49 -5.80 20.14
CA ALA A 21 -20.40 -6.58 21.38
C ALA A 21 -20.58 -5.73 22.66
N GLY A 22 -20.85 -4.42 22.54
CA GLY A 22 -21.01 -3.50 23.67
C GLY A 22 -19.73 -3.23 24.46
N LYS A 23 -18.55 -3.47 23.87
CA LYS A 23 -17.24 -3.30 24.54
C LYS A 23 -16.64 -1.90 24.39
N ILE A 24 -17.03 -1.17 23.35
CA ILE A 24 -16.67 0.23 23.12
C ILE A 24 -17.93 1.03 22.83
N ASP A 25 -17.89 2.34 23.05
CA ASP A 25 -18.97 3.24 22.70
C ASP A 25 -18.84 3.78 21.27
N GLU A 26 -19.87 4.52 20.81
CA GLU A 26 -19.90 5.11 19.47
C GLU A 26 -18.79 6.15 19.28
N GLN A 27 -18.40 6.84 20.36
CA GLN A 27 -17.36 7.87 20.31
C GLN A 27 -15.99 7.24 20.07
N GLU A 28 -15.67 6.14 20.75
CA GLU A 28 -14.44 5.38 20.56
C GLU A 28 -14.40 4.72 19.18
N LEU A 29 -15.52 4.21 18.67
CA LEU A 29 -15.63 3.73 17.29
C LEU A 29 -15.27 4.83 16.27
N MET A 30 -15.86 6.02 16.40
CA MET A 30 -15.58 7.15 15.51
C MET A 30 -14.12 7.61 15.58
N GLU A 31 -13.52 7.65 16.77
CA GLU A 31 -12.11 8.03 16.92
C GLU A 31 -11.17 7.01 16.26
N VAL A 32 -11.47 5.71 16.37
CA VAL A 32 -10.69 4.67 15.69
C VAL A 32 -10.82 4.81 14.17
N GLU A 33 -12.03 4.97 13.64
CA GLU A 33 -12.28 5.11 12.20
C GLU A 33 -11.53 6.31 11.61
N ARG A 34 -11.63 7.47 12.26
CA ARG A 34 -10.98 8.72 11.80
C ARG A 34 -9.46 8.67 11.83
N ARG A 35 -8.87 7.83 12.68
CA ARG A 35 -7.42 7.78 12.90
C ARG A 35 -6.75 6.54 12.30
N ALA A 36 -7.53 5.55 11.85
CA ALA A 36 -7.01 4.32 11.26
C ALA A 36 -6.38 4.52 9.87
N CYS A 37 -6.86 5.52 9.11
CA CYS A 37 -6.35 5.89 7.79
C CYS A 37 -5.82 7.33 7.82
N PRO A 38 -4.59 7.56 8.30
CA PRO A 38 -4.07 8.91 8.56
C PRO A 38 -3.68 9.69 7.29
N GLY A 39 -3.61 9.04 6.14
CA GLY A 39 -3.01 9.60 4.93
C GLY A 39 -3.27 8.76 3.69
N ALA A 40 -2.59 9.12 2.61
CA ALA A 40 -2.70 8.41 1.33
C ALA A 40 -1.85 7.12 1.35
N GLY A 41 -2.35 6.05 0.71
CA GLY A 41 -1.62 4.80 0.56
C GLY A 41 -2.49 3.56 0.55
N SER A 42 -1.85 2.40 0.40
CA SER A 42 -2.49 1.10 0.57
C SER A 42 -2.60 0.72 2.06
N CYS A 43 -3.33 -0.35 2.35
CA CYS A 43 -3.36 -0.93 3.68
C CYS A 43 -1.93 -1.29 4.13
N GLY A 44 -1.50 -0.86 5.33
CA GLY A 44 -0.12 -1.03 5.78
C GLY A 44 0.35 -2.47 6.06
N GLY A 45 -0.54 -3.45 6.10
CA GLY A 45 -0.19 -4.86 6.28
C GLY A 45 0.11 -5.59 4.96
N MET A 46 0.65 -6.81 5.03
CA MET A 46 0.84 -7.69 3.87
C MET A 46 -0.49 -8.31 3.39
N TYR A 47 -1.38 -7.43 2.92
CA TYR A 47 -2.63 -7.80 2.27
C TYR A 47 -2.46 -7.77 0.75
N THR A 48 -3.56 -7.91 0.02
CA THR A 48 -3.56 -8.01 -1.45
C THR A 48 -2.74 -6.91 -2.14
N ALA A 49 -2.85 -5.65 -1.71
CA ALA A 49 -2.13 -4.54 -2.34
C ALA A 49 -0.60 -4.71 -2.25
N ASN A 50 -0.08 -4.93 -1.04
CA ASN A 50 1.36 -5.05 -0.82
C ASN A 50 1.89 -6.38 -1.36
N THR A 51 1.13 -7.47 -1.23
CA THR A 51 1.47 -8.76 -1.84
C THR A 51 1.59 -8.66 -3.36
N MET A 52 0.63 -8.02 -4.04
CA MET A 52 0.71 -7.84 -5.48
C MET A 52 1.82 -6.88 -5.89
N SER A 53 2.06 -5.82 -5.10
CA SER A 53 3.17 -4.89 -5.35
C SER A 53 4.52 -5.61 -5.30
N SER A 54 4.76 -6.41 -4.24
CA SER A 54 5.97 -7.24 -4.12
C SER A 54 6.06 -8.30 -5.21
N ALA A 55 4.93 -8.89 -5.61
CA ALA A 55 4.91 -9.85 -6.71
C ALA A 55 5.31 -9.20 -8.04
N PHE A 56 4.82 -7.99 -8.35
CA PHE A 56 5.22 -7.26 -9.56
C PHE A 56 6.70 -6.90 -9.58
N GLU A 57 7.25 -6.51 -8.42
CA GLU A 57 8.68 -6.26 -8.30
C GLU A 57 9.50 -7.55 -8.50
N ALA A 58 9.09 -8.65 -7.86
CA ALA A 58 9.75 -9.95 -8.02
C ALA A 58 9.67 -10.50 -9.46
N MET A 59 8.57 -10.22 -10.17
CA MET A 59 8.39 -10.57 -11.58
C MET A 59 9.16 -9.66 -12.55
N GLY A 60 9.88 -8.64 -12.06
CA GLY A 60 10.64 -7.70 -12.89
C GLY A 60 9.77 -6.68 -13.63
N MET A 61 8.50 -6.53 -13.23
CA MET A 61 7.55 -5.61 -13.85
C MET A 61 7.54 -4.21 -13.20
N SER A 62 8.22 -4.07 -12.06
CA SER A 62 8.40 -2.80 -11.36
C SER A 62 9.88 -2.53 -11.13
N LEU A 63 10.25 -1.26 -10.99
CA LEU A 63 11.62 -0.92 -10.57
C LEU A 63 11.90 -1.39 -9.14
N PRO A 64 13.17 -1.70 -8.82
CA PRO A 64 13.57 -2.08 -7.47
C PRO A 64 13.09 -1.07 -6.42
N TYR A 65 12.66 -1.58 -5.27
CA TYR A 65 12.12 -0.85 -4.11
C TYR A 65 10.73 -0.23 -4.34
N SER A 66 10.13 -0.34 -5.53
CA SER A 66 8.82 0.24 -5.80
C SER A 66 7.72 -0.31 -4.88
N SER A 67 7.88 -1.53 -4.35
CA SER A 67 6.90 -2.17 -3.45
C SER A 67 7.04 -1.80 -1.98
N THR A 68 8.14 -1.15 -1.57
CA THR A 68 8.42 -0.85 -0.16
C THR A 68 8.29 0.64 0.18
N MET A 69 8.27 1.53 -0.82
CA MET A 69 8.15 2.98 -0.63
C MET A 69 6.78 3.37 -0.09
N ALA A 70 6.74 4.23 0.93
CA ALA A 70 5.47 4.81 1.38
C ALA A 70 4.92 5.78 0.33
N ALA A 71 3.59 5.88 0.24
CA ALA A 71 2.96 6.72 -0.77
C ALA A 71 3.23 8.22 -0.56
N GLU A 72 3.49 8.64 0.68
CA GLU A 72 3.72 10.04 1.05
C GLU A 72 5.20 10.44 0.97
N ASP A 73 6.11 9.47 0.85
CA ASP A 73 7.54 9.76 0.78
C ASP A 73 7.93 10.35 -0.59
N ALA A 74 8.81 11.34 -0.60
CA ALA A 74 9.27 12.01 -1.81
C ALA A 74 9.92 11.03 -2.82
N GLU A 75 10.56 9.96 -2.32
CA GLU A 75 11.15 8.92 -3.16
C GLU A 75 10.13 8.25 -4.08
N LYS A 76 8.84 8.27 -3.75
CA LYS A 76 7.78 7.72 -4.61
C LYS A 76 7.61 8.54 -5.88
N ALA A 77 7.72 9.87 -5.78
CA ALA A 77 7.66 10.75 -6.94
C ALA A 77 8.89 10.55 -7.84
N ASP A 78 10.08 10.46 -7.26
CA ASP A 78 11.31 10.17 -7.98
C ASP A 78 11.26 8.81 -8.68
N SER A 79 10.69 7.80 -8.02
CA SER A 79 10.50 6.46 -8.58
C SER A 79 9.52 6.47 -9.75
N ALA A 80 8.44 7.27 -9.67
CA ALA A 80 7.49 7.44 -10.77
C ALA A 80 8.14 8.10 -11.99
N GLU A 81 8.96 9.14 -11.78
CA GLU A 81 9.73 9.78 -12.86
C GLU A 81 10.72 8.80 -13.51
N LYS A 82 11.50 8.08 -12.70
CA LYS A 82 12.42 7.03 -13.18
C LYS A 82 11.70 5.95 -13.98
N SER A 83 10.52 5.53 -13.53
CA SER A 83 9.69 4.54 -14.23
C SER A 83 9.28 5.03 -15.62
N ALA A 84 9.00 6.33 -15.78
CA ALA A 84 8.68 6.90 -17.08
C ALA A 84 9.88 6.84 -18.06
N PHE A 85 11.10 7.13 -17.59
CA PHE A 85 12.30 7.00 -18.43
C PHE A 85 12.54 5.55 -18.86
N VAL A 86 12.40 4.60 -17.94
CA VAL A 86 12.55 3.17 -18.24
C VAL A 86 11.47 2.67 -19.19
N LEU A 87 10.23 3.15 -19.05
CA LEU A 87 9.15 2.81 -19.98
C LEU A 87 9.46 3.31 -21.41
N VAL A 88 9.95 4.53 -21.56
CA VAL A 88 10.33 5.07 -22.88
C VAL A 88 11.45 4.24 -23.50
N ASP A 89 12.44 3.83 -22.71
CA ASP A 89 13.52 2.96 -23.18
C ASP A 89 13.01 1.57 -23.58
N ALA A 90 12.12 0.97 -22.78
CA ALA A 90 11.48 -0.30 -23.09
C ALA A 90 10.70 -0.24 -24.42
N ILE A 91 9.99 0.87 -24.68
CA ILE A 91 9.29 1.09 -25.96
C ILE A 91 10.28 1.16 -27.13
N ARG A 92 11.37 1.92 -26.99
CA ARG A 92 12.40 2.06 -28.03
C ARG A 92 13.05 0.72 -28.38
N ASN A 93 13.26 -0.13 -27.38
CA ASN A 93 13.88 -1.44 -27.52
C ASN A 93 12.87 -2.57 -27.82
N GLN A 94 11.58 -2.25 -27.97
CA GLN A 94 10.50 -3.23 -28.12
C GLN A 94 10.52 -4.32 -27.04
N LEU A 95 10.83 -3.95 -25.79
CA LEU A 95 10.79 -4.86 -24.66
C LEU A 95 9.34 -5.06 -24.23
N LEU A 96 8.76 -6.21 -24.60
CA LEU A 96 7.37 -6.55 -24.35
C LEU A 96 7.21 -7.28 -23.02
N PRO A 97 6.07 -7.13 -22.31
CA PRO A 97 5.82 -7.83 -21.06
C PRO A 97 6.00 -9.35 -21.13
N ARG A 98 5.66 -9.99 -22.26
CA ARG A 98 5.87 -11.44 -22.48
C ARG A 98 7.34 -11.88 -22.47
N GLN A 99 8.27 -10.94 -22.61
CA GLN A 99 9.71 -11.20 -22.55
C GLN A 99 10.24 -11.08 -21.10
N ILE A 100 9.48 -10.42 -20.22
CA ILE A 100 9.80 -10.24 -18.80
C ILE A 100 9.09 -11.33 -17.98
N LEU A 101 7.81 -11.55 -18.24
CA LEU A 101 6.97 -12.54 -17.57
C LEU A 101 7.18 -13.93 -18.16
N THR A 102 8.19 -14.64 -17.66
CA THR A 102 8.51 -16.02 -18.04
C THR A 102 7.97 -17.03 -17.02
N ARG A 103 7.88 -18.32 -17.40
CA ARG A 103 7.37 -19.41 -16.57
C ARG A 103 8.44 -20.04 -15.69
#